data_AF-A0A2X4UVD2-F1
#
_entry.id   AF-A0A2X4UVD2-F1
#
_cell.length_a   1.000
_cell.length_b   1.000
_cell.length_c   1.000
_cell.angle_alpha   90.00
_cell.angle_beta   90.00
_cell.angle_gamma   90.00
#
_symmetry.space_group_name_H-M   'P 1'
#
loop_
_entity.id
_entity.type
_entity.pdbx_description
1 polymer ?
#
loop_
_entity_poly.entity_id
_entity_poly.type
_entity_poly.pdbx_seq_one_letter_code
_entity_poly.pdbx_strand_id
1 'polypeptide(L)'
;MSANKQSKQWTALQEQLAQTIKALDALESEFQDVPTLFEGSDFPEQTACAVKMENLFIAATHETATSLSFLRQEMDDLANFIAFRKQHCLFSSSALLEIIDDELSTRDRQRLWHEYDPQASFSAFTQYIDRLKKAWRELFGNRTYQSINTAANRS
;
A
#
# COMPACT_ATOMS: atom_id res chain seq x y z
N MET A 1 18.19 19.51 3.62
CA MET A 1 18.67 18.72 2.45
C MET A 1 18.34 17.22 2.53
N SER A 2 18.17 16.61 3.72
CA SER A 2 17.94 15.15 3.85
C SER A 2 16.57 14.65 3.33
N ALA A 3 15.46 15.33 3.65
CA ALA A 3 14.11 14.87 3.30
C ALA A 3 13.84 14.78 1.78
N ASN A 4 14.40 15.71 0.99
CA ASN A 4 14.26 15.73 -0.46
C ASN A 4 15.04 14.58 -1.13
N LYS A 5 16.16 14.15 -0.54
CA LYS A 5 16.93 13.00 -1.03
C LYS A 5 16.21 11.68 -0.75
N GLN A 6 15.66 11.52 0.46
CA GLN A 6 14.91 10.33 0.84
C GLN A 6 13.63 10.16 0.02
N SER A 7 12.88 11.24 -0.20
CA SER A 7 11.67 11.21 -1.03
C SER A 7 11.98 10.83 -2.49
N LYS A 8 13.02 11.40 -3.10
CA LYS A 8 13.45 11.03 -4.46
C LYS A 8 13.89 9.58 -4.58
N GLN A 9 14.64 9.09 -3.58
CA GLN A 9 15.09 7.70 -3.56
C GLN A 9 13.90 6.74 -3.42
N TRP A 10 12.92 7.06 -2.58
CA TRP A 10 11.69 6.27 -2.44
C TRP A 10 10.91 6.18 -3.75
N THR A 11 10.67 7.32 -4.42
CA THR A 11 9.99 7.34 -5.72
C THR A 11 10.73 6.51 -6.77
N ALA A 12 12.06 6.57 -6.81
CA ALA A 12 12.85 5.77 -7.73
C ALA A 12 12.72 4.25 -7.47
N LEU A 13 12.68 3.84 -6.20
CA LEU A 13 12.48 2.43 -5.83
C LEU A 13 11.07 1.94 -6.18
N GLN A 14 10.04 2.75 -5.94
CA GLN A 14 8.65 2.43 -6.33
C GLN A 14 8.53 2.22 -7.84
N GLU A 15 9.18 3.10 -8.62
CA GLU A 15 9.18 3.01 -10.08
C GLU A 15 9.91 1.75 -10.58
N GLN A 16 11.06 1.41 -9.99
CA GLN A 16 11.77 0.17 -10.32
C GLN A 16 10.94 -1.09 -10.01
N LEU A 17 10.23 -1.09 -8.88
CA LEU A 17 9.36 -2.21 -8.51
C LEU A 17 8.17 -2.32 -9.47
N ALA A 18 7.54 -1.20 -9.84
CA ALA A 18 6.48 -1.17 -10.83
C ALA A 18 6.95 -1.68 -12.20
N GLN A 19 8.16 -1.30 -12.62
CA GLN A 19 8.78 -1.80 -13.86
C GLN A 19 9.06 -3.31 -13.80
N THR A 20 9.48 -3.82 -12.64
CA THR A 20 9.74 -5.26 -12.45
C THR A 20 8.45 -6.07 -12.55
N ILE A 21 7.37 -5.60 -11.91
CA ILE A 21 6.04 -6.24 -12.01
C ILE A 21 5.58 -6.25 -13.48
N LYS A 22 5.68 -5.11 -14.17
CA LYS A 22 5.32 -5.02 -15.59
C LYS A 22 6.18 -5.92 -16.48
N ALA A 23 7.46 -6.08 -16.16
CA ALA A 23 8.35 -6.98 -16.90
C ALA A 23 7.96 -8.45 -16.69
N LEU A 24 7.50 -8.83 -15.49
CA LEU A 24 6.96 -10.18 -15.23
C LEU A 24 5.65 -10.43 -15.99
N ASP A 25 4.74 -9.45 -16.05
CA ASP A 25 3.51 -9.54 -16.83
C ASP A 25 3.80 -9.64 -18.34
N ALA A 26 4.80 -8.90 -18.83
CA ALA A 26 5.25 -8.98 -20.22
C ALA A 26 5.88 -10.35 -20.52
N LEU A 27 6.71 -10.86 -19.60
CA LEU A 27 7.35 -12.16 -19.72
C LEU A 27 6.30 -13.29 -19.76
N GLU A 28 5.22 -13.19 -18.99
CA GLU A 28 4.07 -14.12 -19.08
C GLU A 28 3.52 -14.18 -20.52
N SER A 29 3.42 -13.03 -21.18
CA SER A 29 2.92 -12.93 -22.56
C SER A 29 3.90 -13.51 -23.59
N GLU A 30 5.21 -13.50 -23.31
CA GLU A 30 6.23 -14.12 -24.18
C GLU A 30 6.21 -15.66 -24.14
N PHE A 31 5.62 -16.23 -23.09
CA PHE A 31 5.46 -17.68 -22.95
C PHE A 31 4.13 -18.22 -23.48
N GLN A 32 3.21 -17.34 -23.88
CA GLN A 32 2.07 -17.73 -24.70
C GLN A 32 2.64 -18.28 -26.01
N ASP A 33 2.26 -19.51 -26.36
CA ASP A 33 2.73 -20.25 -27.55
C ASP A 33 4.00 -21.10 -27.35
N VAL A 34 4.50 -21.30 -26.13
CA VAL A 34 5.52 -22.33 -25.84
C VAL A 34 5.19 -23.70 -26.46
N PRO A 35 3.92 -24.19 -26.46
CA PRO A 35 3.59 -25.44 -27.13
C PRO A 35 3.95 -25.48 -28.61
N THR A 36 3.89 -24.34 -29.31
CA THR A 36 4.22 -24.25 -30.75
C THR A 36 5.70 -24.45 -31.02
N LEU A 37 6.57 -24.08 -30.06
CA LEU A 37 8.02 -24.26 -30.15
C LEU A 37 8.45 -25.72 -30.04
N PHE A 38 7.59 -26.57 -29.47
CA PHE A 38 7.84 -27.99 -29.23
C PHE A 38 6.81 -28.87 -29.95
N GLU A 39 6.18 -28.36 -31.01
CA GLU A 39 5.31 -29.15 -31.89
C GLU A 39 6.07 -30.36 -32.45
N GLY A 40 5.43 -31.53 -32.44
CA GLY A 40 6.04 -32.76 -32.93
C GLY A 40 5.44 -34.01 -32.31
N SER A 41 6.02 -35.15 -32.70
CA SER A 41 5.63 -36.48 -32.25
C SER A 41 6.86 -37.37 -32.06
N ASP A 42 7.97 -36.79 -31.59
CA ASP A 42 9.20 -37.54 -31.27
C ASP A 42 8.92 -38.57 -30.17
N PHE A 43 7.96 -38.26 -29.28
CA PHE A 43 7.39 -39.19 -28.31
C PHE A 43 5.92 -38.83 -27.98
N PRO A 44 5.10 -39.79 -27.51
CA PRO A 44 3.65 -39.61 -27.34
C PRO A 44 3.24 -38.45 -26.41
N GLU A 45 4.05 -38.12 -25.41
CA GLU A 45 3.75 -37.12 -24.38
C GLU A 45 4.27 -35.70 -24.71
N GLN A 46 4.92 -35.49 -25.85
CA GLN A 46 5.63 -34.24 -26.18
C GLN A 46 4.75 -32.99 -26.04
N THR A 47 3.57 -32.98 -26.66
CA THR A 47 2.62 -31.86 -26.56
C THR A 47 2.17 -31.62 -25.11
N ALA A 48 1.94 -32.69 -24.34
CA ALA A 48 1.53 -32.56 -22.94
C ALA A 48 2.65 -31.97 -22.08
N CYS A 49 3.92 -32.32 -22.33
CA CYS A 49 5.07 -31.71 -21.69
C CYS A 49 5.19 -30.22 -22.02
N ALA A 50 4.98 -29.84 -23.29
CA ALA A 50 5.08 -28.45 -23.73
C ALA A 50 3.98 -27.56 -23.10
N VAL A 51 2.73 -28.04 -23.07
CA VAL A 51 1.61 -27.39 -22.36
C VAL A 51 1.89 -27.28 -20.86
N LYS A 52 2.45 -28.33 -20.24
CA LYS A 52 2.83 -28.28 -18.82
C LYS A 52 3.90 -27.23 -18.56
N MET A 53 4.87 -27.07 -19.46
CA MET A 53 5.92 -26.07 -19.34
C MET A 53 5.37 -24.64 -19.44
N GLU A 54 4.49 -24.37 -20.41
CA GLU A 54 3.77 -23.09 -20.51
C GLU A 54 3.04 -22.76 -19.21
N ASN A 55 2.24 -23.70 -18.69
CA ASN A 55 1.52 -23.52 -17.43
C ASN A 55 2.44 -23.23 -16.24
N LEU A 56 3.62 -23.87 -16.18
CA LEU A 56 4.60 -23.61 -15.13
C LEU A 56 5.22 -22.21 -15.25
N PHE A 57 5.48 -21.73 -16.48
CA PHE A 57 5.96 -20.36 -16.70
C PHE A 57 4.92 -19.34 -16.26
N ILE A 58 3.67 -19.48 -16.72
CA ILE A 58 2.56 -18.60 -16.35
C ILE A 58 2.38 -18.57 -14.84
N ALA A 59 2.35 -19.74 -14.19
CA ALA A 59 2.23 -19.81 -12.73
C ALA A 59 3.38 -19.06 -12.04
N ALA A 60 4.63 -19.30 -12.45
CA ALA A 60 5.79 -18.66 -11.84
C ALA A 60 5.78 -17.13 -12.01
N THR A 61 5.48 -16.62 -13.21
CA THR A 61 5.46 -15.18 -13.49
C THR A 61 4.28 -14.50 -12.81
N HIS A 62 3.08 -15.06 -12.93
CA HIS A 62 1.85 -14.48 -12.40
C HIS A 62 1.84 -14.44 -10.86
N GLU A 63 2.24 -15.53 -10.20
CA GLU A 63 2.30 -15.59 -8.74
C GLU A 63 3.35 -14.62 -8.19
N THR A 64 4.50 -14.50 -8.87
CA THR A 64 5.56 -13.56 -8.48
C THR A 64 5.11 -12.12 -8.67
N ALA A 65 4.54 -11.77 -9.83
CA ALA A 65 4.04 -10.42 -10.11
C ALA A 65 2.96 -10.00 -9.11
N THR A 66 2.01 -10.91 -8.84
CA THR A 66 0.94 -10.72 -7.86
C THR A 66 1.50 -10.49 -6.45
N SER A 67 2.44 -11.34 -6.01
CA SER A 67 3.08 -11.21 -4.70
C SER A 67 3.84 -9.90 -4.54
N LEU A 68 4.59 -9.50 -5.57
CA LEU A 68 5.30 -8.22 -5.59
C LEU A 68 4.35 -7.03 -5.58
N SER A 69 3.21 -7.12 -6.27
CA SER A 69 2.18 -6.09 -6.26
C SER A 69 1.57 -5.91 -4.86
N PHE A 70 1.29 -6.99 -4.15
CA PHE A 70 0.81 -6.93 -2.76
C PHE A 70 1.85 -6.30 -1.84
N LEU A 71 3.12 -6.75 -1.90
CA LEU A 71 4.20 -6.19 -1.09
C LEU A 71 4.43 -4.71 -1.40
N ARG A 72 4.32 -4.31 -2.67
CA ARG A 72 4.37 -2.90 -3.08
C ARG A 72 3.27 -2.08 -2.42
N GLN A 73 2.04 -2.57 -2.45
CA GLN A 73 0.92 -1.86 -1.82
C GLN A 73 1.10 -1.72 -0.30
N GLU A 74 1.60 -2.76 0.38
CA GLU A 74 1.90 -2.70 1.81
C GLU A 74 3.01 -1.69 2.12
N MET A 75 4.06 -1.68 1.31
CA MET A 75 5.15 -0.70 1.38
C MET A 75 4.64 0.74 1.20
N ASP A 76 3.72 0.97 0.27
CA ASP A 76 3.09 2.27 0.02
C ASP A 76 2.21 2.70 1.19
N ASP A 77 1.43 1.77 1.75
CA ASP A 77 0.61 2.02 2.94
C ASP A 77 1.47 2.41 4.15
N LEU A 78 2.60 1.72 4.37
CA LEU A 78 3.55 2.05 5.43
C LEU A 78 4.19 3.43 5.23
N ALA A 79 4.62 3.75 4.00
CA ALA A 79 5.21 5.05 3.69
C ALA A 79 4.20 6.19 3.94
N ASN A 80 2.96 6.01 3.49
CA ASN A 80 1.86 6.94 3.72
C ASN A 80 1.54 7.07 5.22
N PHE A 81 1.55 5.96 5.96
CA PHE A 81 1.29 5.95 7.40
C PHE A 81 2.37 6.71 8.17
N ILE A 82 3.65 6.50 7.83
CA ILE A 82 4.78 7.25 8.40
C ILE A 82 4.64 8.75 8.12
N ALA A 83 4.32 9.13 6.88
CA ALA A 83 4.13 10.53 6.50
C ALA A 83 2.96 11.16 7.28
N PHE A 84 1.82 10.48 7.36
CA PHE A 84 0.65 10.89 8.12
C PHE A 84 0.98 11.05 9.61
N ARG A 85 1.67 10.09 10.22
CA ARG A 85 2.09 10.16 11.63
C ARG A 85 3.06 11.30 11.90
N LYS A 86 3.97 11.60 10.98
CA LYS A 86 4.87 12.77 11.09
C LYS A 86 4.10 14.09 11.02
N GLN A 87 3.11 14.19 10.13
CA GLN A 87 2.30 15.39 9.97
C GLN A 87 1.39 15.64 11.19
N HIS A 88 0.88 14.57 11.80
CA HIS A 88 -0.04 14.63 12.94
C HIS A 88 0.62 14.11 14.23
N CYS A 89 1.92 14.38 14.41
CA CYS A 89 2.72 13.84 15.50
C CYS A 89 2.30 14.35 16.89
N LEU A 90 1.55 15.46 16.93
CA LEU A 90 1.01 16.03 18.16
C LEU A 90 -0.01 15.08 18.84
N PHE A 91 -0.71 14.25 18.07
CA PHE A 91 -1.65 13.28 18.61
C PHE A 91 -0.97 11.97 18.96
N SER A 92 -1.35 11.42 20.13
CA SER A 92 -1.07 10.04 20.50
C SER A 92 -1.75 9.06 19.54
N SER A 93 -1.28 7.82 19.49
CA SER A 93 -1.92 6.78 18.66
C SER A 93 -3.36 6.49 19.10
N SER A 94 -3.66 6.57 20.40
CA SER A 94 -5.02 6.42 20.92
C SER A 94 -5.92 7.59 20.52
N ALA A 95 -5.40 8.82 20.56
CA ALA A 95 -6.15 9.98 20.08
C ALA A 95 -6.41 9.91 18.58
N LEU A 96 -5.45 9.45 17.78
CA LEU A 96 -5.69 9.25 16.34
C LEU A 96 -6.72 8.15 16.05
N LEU A 97 -6.71 7.07 16.84
CA LEU A 97 -7.74 6.03 16.75
C LEU A 97 -9.12 6.64 17.01
N GLU A 98 -9.30 7.33 18.12
CA GLU A 98 -10.57 8.01 18.44
C GLU A 98 -10.95 9.03 17.36
N ILE A 99 -9.99 9.83 16.91
CA ILE A 99 -10.23 10.87 15.92
C ILE A 99 -10.63 10.26 14.59
N ILE A 100 -10.05 9.16 14.13
CA ILE A 100 -10.29 8.65 12.77
C ILE A 100 -11.46 7.67 12.76
N ASP A 101 -11.53 6.79 13.75
CA ASP A 101 -12.43 5.65 13.75
C ASP A 101 -13.81 6.01 14.36
N ASP A 102 -13.88 7.02 15.25
CA ASP A 102 -15.13 7.36 15.95
C ASP A 102 -15.85 8.61 15.39
N GLU A 103 -17.16 8.65 15.60
CA GLU A 103 -17.97 9.86 15.45
C GLU A 103 -17.81 10.76 16.68
N LEU A 104 -16.86 11.70 16.60
CA LEU A 104 -16.61 12.64 17.68
C LEU A 104 -17.80 13.58 17.93
N SER A 105 -18.33 13.55 19.15
CA SER A 105 -19.27 14.56 19.64
C SER A 105 -18.58 15.91 19.88
N THR A 106 -19.36 16.97 20.08
CA THR A 106 -18.81 18.29 20.47
C THR A 106 -18.01 18.19 21.77
N ARG A 107 -18.43 17.34 22.72
CA ARG A 107 -17.74 17.15 24.00
C ARG A 107 -16.39 16.48 23.81
N ASP A 108 -16.29 15.49 22.93
CA ASP A 108 -15.04 14.79 22.63
C ASP A 108 -14.05 15.75 21.97
N ARG A 109 -14.52 16.54 21.01
CA ARG A 109 -13.71 17.59 20.37
C ARG A 109 -13.21 18.62 21.38
N GLN A 110 -14.02 19.03 22.35
CA GLN A 110 -13.61 19.96 23.41
C GLN A 110 -12.54 19.34 24.31
N ARG A 111 -12.71 18.07 24.70
CA ARG A 111 -11.69 17.33 25.47
C ARG A 111 -10.36 17.27 24.72
N LEU A 112 -10.39 16.83 23.46
CA LEU A 112 -9.20 16.75 22.62
C LEU A 112 -8.55 18.12 22.40
N TRP A 113 -9.35 19.17 22.24
CA TRP A 113 -8.84 20.55 22.13
C TRP A 113 -8.07 20.97 23.38
N HIS A 114 -8.62 20.73 24.57
CA HIS A 114 -7.94 21.04 25.83
C HIS A 114 -6.66 20.23 26.04
N GLU A 115 -6.63 18.97 25.58
CA GLU A 115 -5.49 18.06 25.75
C GLU A 115 -4.34 18.39 24.77
N TYR A 116 -4.66 18.69 23.51
CA TYR A 116 -3.67 18.73 22.43
C TYR A 116 -3.35 20.14 21.90
N ASP A 117 -4.29 21.09 21.93
CA ASP A 117 -4.07 22.45 21.41
C ASP A 117 -4.99 23.51 22.04
N PRO A 118 -4.86 23.78 23.37
CA PRO A 118 -5.73 24.72 24.07
C PRO A 118 -5.49 26.19 23.66
N GLN A 119 -4.42 26.47 22.91
CA GLN A 119 -4.06 27.83 22.47
C GLN A 119 -4.78 28.22 21.17
N ALA A 120 -5.13 27.24 20.33
CA ALA A 120 -5.96 27.49 19.16
C ALA A 120 -7.40 27.80 19.55
N SER A 121 -8.13 28.52 18.69
CA SER A 121 -9.58 28.61 18.85
C SER A 121 -10.23 27.24 18.64
N PHE A 122 -11.28 26.92 19.41
CA PHE A 122 -12.01 25.66 19.27
C PHE A 122 -12.51 25.41 17.84
N SER A 123 -12.90 26.46 17.12
CA SER A 123 -13.32 26.37 15.72
C SER A 123 -12.16 25.96 14.79
N ALA A 124 -10.99 26.58 14.95
CA ALA A 124 -9.80 26.23 14.16
C ALA A 124 -9.34 24.78 14.43
N PHE A 125 -9.39 24.34 15.69
CA PHE A 125 -9.11 22.96 16.07
C PHE A 125 -10.11 21.98 15.43
N THR A 126 -11.41 22.29 15.48
CA THR A 126 -12.45 21.46 14.86
C THR A 126 -12.22 21.29 13.35
N GLN A 127 -11.90 22.39 12.64
CA GLN A 127 -11.56 22.34 11.22
C GLN A 127 -10.28 21.54 10.94
N TYR A 128 -9.32 21.57 11.86
CA TYR A 128 -8.11 20.77 11.74
C TYR A 128 -8.43 19.27 11.86
N ILE A 129 -9.26 18.87 12.82
CA ILE A 129 -9.71 17.49 12.99
C ILE A 129 -10.45 16.99 11.73
N ASP A 130 -11.33 17.81 11.16
CA ASP A 130 -12.05 17.42 9.95
C ASP A 130 -11.12 17.27 8.73
N ARG A 131 -10.11 18.15 8.62
CA ARG A 131 -9.05 18.03 7.60
C ARG A 131 -8.20 16.78 7.81
N LEU A 132 -7.87 16.42 9.04
CA LEU A 132 -7.16 15.19 9.38
C LEU A 132 -7.97 13.96 8.95
N LYS A 133 -9.27 13.90 9.30
CA LYS A 133 -10.18 12.82 8.85
C LYS A 133 -10.24 12.72 7.32
N LYS A 134 -10.26 13.86 6.63
CA LYS A 134 -10.27 13.90 5.16
C LYS A 134 -8.96 13.39 4.57
N ALA A 135 -7.82 13.87 5.08
CA ALA A 135 -6.50 13.42 4.64
C ALA A 135 -6.31 11.91 4.86
N TRP A 136 -6.82 11.37 5.97
CA TRP A 136 -6.84 9.93 6.20
C TRP A 136 -7.61 9.18 5.10
N ARG A 137 -8.83 9.62 4.79
CA ARG A 137 -9.65 8.99 3.74
C ARG A 137 -9.04 9.10 2.35
N GLU A 138 -8.35 10.20 2.05
CA GLU A 138 -7.63 10.37 0.79
C GLU A 138 -6.46 9.37 0.64
N LEU A 139 -5.78 9.02 1.75
CA LEU A 139 -4.66 8.08 1.74
C LEU A 139 -5.09 6.61 1.84
N PHE A 140 -6.09 6.31 2.67
CA PHE A 140 -6.43 4.95 3.08
C PHE A 140 -7.86 4.51 2.72
N GLY A 141 -8.66 5.38 2.11
CA GLY A 141 -10.06 5.10 1.80
C GLY A 141 -10.89 4.91 3.08
N ASN A 142 -11.67 3.84 3.14
CA ASN A 142 -12.53 3.51 4.28
C ASN A 142 -11.84 2.64 5.35
N ARG A 143 -10.52 2.46 5.26
CA ARG A 143 -9.77 1.66 6.24
C ARG A 143 -9.69 2.41 7.57
N THR A 144 -9.81 1.69 8.68
CA THR A 144 -9.70 2.26 10.03
C THR A 144 -8.24 2.51 10.40
N TYR A 145 -7.99 3.48 11.27
CA TYR A 145 -6.66 3.70 11.85
C TYR A 145 -6.15 2.44 12.53
N GLN A 146 -7.01 1.74 13.27
CA GLN A 146 -6.64 0.48 13.91
C GLN A 146 -6.14 -0.57 12.91
N SER A 147 -6.79 -0.70 11.74
CA SER A 147 -6.40 -1.70 10.74
C SER A 147 -5.00 -1.45 10.17
N ILE A 148 -4.71 -0.19 9.79
CA ILE A 148 -3.41 0.22 9.24
C ILE A 148 -2.33 0.17 10.32
N ASN A 149 -2.63 0.64 11.54
CA ASN A 149 -1.67 0.61 12.64
C ASN A 149 -1.33 -0.83 13.06
N THR A 150 -2.29 -1.76 13.01
CA THR A 150 -2.01 -3.17 13.28
C THR A 150 -1.12 -3.77 12.20
N ALA A 151 -1.41 -3.51 10.91
CA ALA A 151 -0.56 -3.94 9.81
C ALA A 151 0.87 -3.41 9.95
N ALA A 152 1.02 -2.14 10.36
CA ALA A 152 2.32 -1.52 10.57
C ALA A 152 3.14 -2.10 11.73
N ASN A 153 2.50 -2.74 12.72
CA ASN A 153 3.16 -3.29 13.90
C ASN A 153 3.28 -4.83 13.88
N ARG A 154 2.87 -5.50 12.79
CA ARG A 154 3.11 -6.93 12.57
C ARG A 154 4.52 -7.12 12.02
N SER A 155 5.50 -7.15 12.91
CA SER A 155 6.89 -7.56 12.61
C SER A 155 7.28 -8.73 13.49
#